data_AF-A0A0E3WZ38-F1
#
_entry.id   AF-A0A0E3WZ38-F1
#
_cell.length_a   1.000
_cell.length_b   1.000
_cell.length_c   1.000
_cell.angle_alpha   90.00
_cell.angle_beta   90.00
_cell.angle_gamma   90.00
#
_symmetry.space_group_name_H-M   'P 1'
#
loop_
_entity.id
_entity.type
_entity.pdbx_description
1 polymer ?
#
loop_
_entity_poly.entity_id
_entity_poly.type
_entity_poly.pdbx_seq_one_letter_code
_entity_poly.pdbx_strand_id
1 'polypeptide(L)'
;MKYTELTKQFRQFFELPLTPVAVKFNSEKEPDIPQPMRYCEIVRKAAAFGTSYTCSADDMSCASAELALGFTEPAYGDVYPRMKPADTRTMTVTPLDKCEFEPDVVVVVGTASKLMRVAATLSKVKGDMVNAKFKGEFAVCGECTTIPVMENKVNLSLLCSGARMFSDYRNDEIVFGFPMEAFVELTESLKEESITKALCGCLMDDLPARLVDAILALGFTKGTDHFIGRFGDEIVRLYIPKDESGKSSSVTLHVPVKFKDAEAAKASEEVATALFEEPMNYRLRDNWVDAILLIDLHEPIRRSAMKPEKFNALINNGIEVILDHVGKFKRKTIR
;
A
#
# COMPACT_ATOMS: atom_id res chain seq x y z
N MET A 1 15.26 -21.67 -1.69
CA MET A 1 14.22 -20.74 -2.16
C MET A 1 14.83 -19.35 -2.30
N LYS A 2 14.70 -18.64 -3.43
CA LYS A 2 15.27 -17.28 -3.54
C LYS A 2 14.25 -16.26 -3.02
N TYR A 3 14.31 -15.94 -1.73
CA TYR A 3 13.44 -14.95 -1.08
C TYR A 3 13.45 -13.57 -1.76
N THR A 4 14.48 -13.26 -2.53
CA THR A 4 14.57 -12.08 -3.41
C THR A 4 13.37 -11.97 -4.37
N GLU A 5 12.96 -13.05 -5.03
CA GLU A 5 11.86 -13.00 -5.99
C GLU A 5 10.50 -12.88 -5.29
N LEU A 6 10.31 -13.62 -4.20
CA LEU A 6 9.11 -13.49 -3.34
C LEU A 6 8.96 -12.05 -2.84
N THR A 7 10.05 -11.47 -2.35
CA THR A 7 10.08 -10.09 -1.85
C THR A 7 9.72 -9.09 -2.95
N LYS A 8 10.31 -9.26 -4.13
CA LYS A 8 10.03 -8.40 -5.29
C LYS A 8 8.56 -8.49 -5.71
N GLN A 9 8.04 -9.70 -5.86
CA GLN A 9 6.65 -9.96 -6.25
C GLN A 9 5.68 -9.32 -5.24
N PHE A 10 5.87 -9.60 -3.95
CA PHE A 10 5.03 -9.08 -2.88
C PHE A 10 5.02 -7.54 -2.84
N ARG A 11 6.20 -6.92 -2.88
CA ARG A 11 6.33 -5.46 -2.84
C ARG A 11 5.75 -4.78 -4.08
N GLN A 12 5.97 -5.35 -5.26
CA GLN A 12 5.42 -4.79 -6.50
C GLN A 12 3.90 -4.83 -6.51
N PHE A 13 3.30 -5.95 -6.11
CA PHE A 13 1.86 -6.10 -6.10
C PHE A 13 1.17 -5.15 -5.11
N PHE A 14 1.67 -5.06 -3.88
CA PHE A 14 1.10 -4.20 -2.84
C PHE A 14 1.68 -2.78 -2.82
N GLU A 15 2.56 -2.45 -3.76
CA GLU A 15 3.27 -1.16 -3.87
C GLU A 15 3.97 -0.74 -2.57
N LEU A 16 4.55 -1.70 -1.85
CA LEU A 16 5.19 -1.45 -0.56
C LEU A 16 6.58 -0.83 -0.73
N PRO A 17 6.84 0.35 -0.15
CA PRO A 17 8.13 1.03 -0.30
C PRO A 17 9.24 0.33 0.49
N LEU A 18 8.89 -0.27 1.64
CA LEU A 18 9.82 -0.94 2.53
C LEU A 18 9.96 -2.43 2.18
N THR A 19 11.11 -3.00 2.52
CA THR A 19 11.37 -4.43 2.34
C THR A 19 10.77 -5.21 3.52
N PRO A 20 10.03 -6.31 3.29
CA PRO A 20 9.70 -7.29 4.33
C PRO A 20 10.95 -7.74 5.08
N VAL A 21 10.84 -7.94 6.39
CA VAL A 21 11.96 -8.25 7.27
C VAL A 21 11.83 -9.68 7.77
N ALA A 22 12.85 -10.50 7.53
CA ALA A 22 12.98 -11.83 8.08
C ALA A 22 13.56 -11.78 9.50
N VAL A 23 12.97 -12.57 10.39
CA VAL A 23 13.42 -12.73 11.78
C VAL A 23 13.62 -14.21 12.05
N LYS A 24 14.76 -14.55 12.64
CA LYS A 24 15.12 -15.90 13.06
C LYS A 24 15.56 -15.90 14.51
N PHE A 25 15.00 -16.79 15.31
CA PHE A 25 15.41 -17.05 16.67
C PHE A 25 16.44 -18.18 16.71
N ASN A 26 17.35 -18.11 17.67
CA ASN A 26 18.38 -19.11 17.94
C ASN A 26 19.21 -19.47 16.69
N SER A 27 19.54 -18.46 15.89
CA SER A 27 20.49 -18.61 14.78
C SER A 27 21.89 -18.93 15.32
N GLU A 28 22.64 -19.79 14.64
CA GLU A 28 24.04 -20.12 14.98
C GLU A 28 25.03 -18.95 14.81
N LYS A 29 24.56 -17.75 14.43
CA LYS A 29 25.38 -16.54 14.31
C LYS A 29 25.58 -15.88 15.67
N GLU A 30 26.81 -15.42 15.90
CA GLU A 30 27.16 -14.56 17.02
C GLU A 30 26.55 -13.15 16.85
N PRO A 31 26.24 -12.44 17.95
CA PRO A 31 25.78 -11.06 17.89
C PRO A 31 26.78 -10.13 17.17
N ASP A 32 26.28 -9.29 16.25
CA ASP A 32 27.09 -8.39 15.41
C ASP A 32 26.51 -6.96 15.32
N ILE A 33 25.67 -6.61 16.27
CA ILE A 33 25.01 -5.31 16.37
C ILE A 33 25.96 -4.23 16.93
N PRO A 34 26.02 -3.02 16.32
CA PRO A 34 27.04 -2.03 16.68
C PRO A 34 26.84 -1.40 18.06
N GLN A 35 25.60 -1.39 18.54
CA GLN A 35 25.22 -0.87 19.85
C GLN A 35 23.84 -1.43 20.24
N PRO A 36 23.50 -1.47 21.53
CA PRO A 36 22.17 -1.86 21.96
C PRO A 36 21.07 -0.99 21.31
N MET A 37 20.02 -1.64 20.80
CA MET A 37 18.92 -0.98 20.09
C MET A 37 17.57 -1.53 20.51
N ARG A 38 16.49 -0.83 20.18
CA ARG A 38 15.14 -1.37 20.37
C ARG A 38 14.87 -2.35 19.24
N TYR A 39 14.19 -3.46 19.50
CA TYR A 39 13.82 -4.40 18.44
C TYR A 39 13.06 -3.74 17.28
N CYS A 40 12.11 -2.85 17.57
CA CYS A 40 11.41 -2.11 16.52
C CYS A 40 12.34 -1.22 15.69
N GLU A 41 13.43 -0.69 16.26
CA GLU A 41 14.45 0.06 15.52
C GLU A 41 15.25 -0.87 14.60
N ILE A 42 15.62 -2.06 15.07
CA ILE A 42 16.32 -3.07 14.26
C ILE A 42 15.47 -3.46 13.05
N VAL A 43 14.18 -3.74 13.26
CA VAL A 43 13.23 -4.05 12.18
C VAL A 43 13.08 -2.87 11.22
N ARG A 44 12.94 -1.63 11.73
CA ARG A 44 12.85 -0.44 10.88
C ARG A 44 14.10 -0.29 10.01
N LYS A 45 15.30 -0.44 10.59
CA LYS A 45 16.56 -0.30 9.87
C LYS A 45 16.73 -1.38 8.81
N ALA A 46 16.35 -2.62 9.11
CA ALA A 46 16.31 -3.70 8.13
C ALA A 46 15.36 -3.36 6.97
N ALA A 47 14.14 -2.92 7.27
CA ALA A 47 13.11 -2.62 6.28
C ALA A 47 13.47 -1.43 5.36
N ALA A 48 14.07 -0.37 5.93
CA ALA A 48 14.31 0.91 5.24
C ALA A 48 15.73 1.05 4.68
N PHE A 49 16.74 0.54 5.37
CA PHE A 49 18.16 0.71 5.03
C PHE A 49 18.85 -0.60 4.63
N GLY A 50 18.15 -1.73 4.74
CA GLY A 50 18.68 -3.02 4.32
C GLY A 50 19.75 -3.58 5.25
N THR A 51 19.77 -3.18 6.52
CA THR A 51 20.73 -3.68 7.54
C THR A 51 20.37 -5.08 8.01
N SER A 52 21.38 -5.90 8.28
CA SER A 52 21.21 -7.23 8.88
C SER A 52 21.98 -7.26 10.19
N TYR A 53 21.34 -7.67 11.27
CA TYR A 53 21.95 -7.76 12.59
C TYR A 53 21.51 -9.03 13.31
N THR A 54 22.43 -9.61 14.07
CA THR A 54 22.21 -10.63 15.08
C THR A 54 22.41 -10.00 16.45
N CYS A 55 21.53 -10.32 17.38
CA CYS A 55 21.49 -9.71 18.71
C CYS A 55 21.15 -10.76 19.78
N SER A 56 21.64 -10.51 20.99
CA SER A 56 21.35 -11.27 22.21
C SER A 56 20.48 -10.44 23.18
N ALA A 57 20.23 -10.98 24.37
CA ALA A 57 19.50 -10.26 25.43
C ALA A 57 20.20 -8.94 25.80
N ASP A 58 21.54 -8.94 25.91
CA ASP A 58 22.33 -7.79 26.34
C ASP A 58 22.33 -6.64 25.32
N ASP A 59 21.93 -6.92 24.09
CA ASP A 59 21.86 -5.95 22.99
C ASP A 59 20.48 -5.26 22.89
N MET A 60 19.52 -5.65 23.73
CA MET A 60 18.19 -5.07 23.75
C MET A 60 18.13 -3.86 24.68
N SER A 61 17.68 -2.71 24.16
CA SER A 61 17.44 -1.50 24.97
C SER A 61 16.00 -1.37 25.47
N CYS A 62 15.18 -2.43 25.32
CA CYS A 62 13.76 -2.39 25.61
C CYS A 62 13.33 -3.67 26.33
N ALA A 63 13.07 -3.58 27.63
CA ALA A 63 12.61 -4.69 28.45
C ALA A 63 11.35 -5.38 27.89
N SER A 64 10.44 -4.62 27.27
CA SER A 64 9.26 -5.21 26.60
C SER A 64 9.65 -6.13 25.44
N ALA A 65 10.71 -5.81 24.70
CA ALA A 65 11.21 -6.67 23.64
C ALA A 65 11.90 -7.92 24.23
N GLU A 66 12.74 -7.78 25.26
CA GLU A 66 13.39 -8.91 25.94
C GLU A 66 12.36 -9.94 26.44
N LEU A 67 11.30 -9.46 27.09
CA LEU A 67 10.22 -10.31 27.58
C LEU A 67 9.43 -10.94 26.43
N ALA A 68 8.93 -10.16 25.47
CA ALA A 68 8.09 -10.70 24.39
C ALA A 68 8.83 -11.70 23.53
N LEU A 69 10.09 -11.41 23.20
CA LEU A 69 10.96 -12.22 22.35
C LEU A 69 11.64 -13.36 23.12
N GLY A 70 11.24 -13.66 24.36
CA GLY A 70 11.67 -14.86 25.06
C GLY A 70 13.15 -14.86 25.45
N PHE A 71 13.78 -13.70 25.59
CA PHE A 71 15.15 -13.60 26.11
C PHE A 71 15.19 -13.72 27.64
N THR A 72 14.12 -13.32 28.33
CA THR A 72 14.08 -13.28 29.79
C THR A 72 12.69 -13.62 30.32
N GLU A 73 12.63 -14.35 31.42
CA GLU A 73 11.37 -14.60 32.14
C GLU A 73 10.92 -13.36 32.92
N PRO A 74 9.62 -13.05 32.99
CA PRO A 74 9.12 -11.95 33.80
C PRO A 74 9.36 -12.24 35.29
N ALA A 75 9.84 -11.22 36.02
CA ALA A 75 10.07 -11.34 37.46
C ALA A 75 8.78 -11.40 38.30
N TYR A 76 7.71 -10.73 37.84
CA TYR A 76 6.42 -10.66 38.54
C TYR A 76 5.25 -10.71 37.57
N GLY A 77 4.31 -11.62 37.84
CA GLY A 77 3.14 -11.82 36.99
C GLY A 77 3.52 -12.37 35.61
N ASP A 78 2.50 -12.75 34.84
CA ASP A 78 2.71 -13.17 33.47
C ASP A 78 2.45 -12.01 32.51
N VAL A 79 3.25 -11.94 31.45
CA VAL A 79 3.16 -10.89 30.43
C VAL A 79 2.72 -11.54 29.13
N TYR A 80 1.68 -11.01 28.51
CA TYR A 80 1.26 -11.42 27.18
C TYR A 80 1.29 -10.22 26.21
N PRO A 81 1.75 -10.41 24.97
CA PRO A 81 2.32 -11.64 24.39
C PRO A 81 3.81 -11.84 24.72
N ARG A 82 4.22 -13.09 24.98
CA ARG A 82 5.62 -13.51 25.15
C ARG A 82 5.85 -14.96 24.77
N MET A 83 7.03 -15.28 24.21
CA MET A 83 7.45 -16.66 24.00
C MET A 83 7.69 -17.37 25.33
N LYS A 84 7.30 -18.65 25.40
CA LYS A 84 7.37 -19.49 26.60
C LYS A 84 7.89 -20.89 26.25
N PRO A 85 8.91 -21.41 26.95
CA PRO A 85 9.74 -20.71 27.94
C PRO A 85 10.58 -19.59 27.29
N ALA A 86 11.21 -18.74 28.11
CA ALA A 86 12.22 -17.79 27.63
C ALA A 86 13.53 -18.52 27.30
N ASP A 87 13.61 -19.07 26.09
CA ASP A 87 14.73 -19.88 25.59
C ASP A 87 15.47 -19.25 24.40
N THR A 88 15.19 -17.97 24.11
CA THR A 88 15.87 -17.24 23.04
C THR A 88 17.24 -16.77 23.51
N ARG A 89 18.30 -17.24 22.83
CA ARG A 89 19.69 -16.87 23.07
C ARG A 89 20.15 -15.78 22.11
N THR A 90 19.80 -15.95 20.85
CA THR A 90 20.15 -15.03 19.76
C THR A 90 18.94 -14.81 18.85
N MET A 91 18.91 -13.67 18.17
CA MET A 91 17.91 -13.37 17.15
C MET A 91 18.59 -12.64 15.99
N THR A 92 18.40 -13.12 14.78
CA THR A 92 18.85 -12.47 13.55
C THR A 92 17.69 -11.79 12.86
N VAL A 93 17.87 -10.52 12.51
CA VAL A 93 16.92 -9.68 11.78
C VAL A 93 17.58 -9.20 10.50
N THR A 94 16.98 -9.48 9.35
CA THR A 94 17.56 -9.17 8.04
C THR A 94 16.45 -8.85 7.03
N PRO A 95 16.72 -8.05 5.98
CA PRO A 95 15.78 -7.92 4.87
C PRO A 95 15.52 -9.29 4.25
N LEU A 96 14.25 -9.59 3.95
CA LEU A 96 13.85 -10.90 3.44
C LEU A 96 14.56 -11.23 2.11
N ASP A 97 14.80 -10.24 1.26
CA ASP A 97 15.53 -10.39 -0.02
C ASP A 97 17.02 -10.73 0.14
N LYS A 98 17.60 -10.51 1.32
CA LYS A 98 18.96 -10.90 1.72
C LYS A 98 19.00 -12.11 2.65
N CYS A 99 17.85 -12.74 2.92
CA CYS A 99 17.76 -13.85 3.85
C CYS A 99 18.36 -15.13 3.23
N GLU A 100 19.22 -15.81 3.99
CA GLU A 100 19.89 -17.05 3.58
C GLU A 100 19.46 -18.27 4.41
N PHE A 101 18.55 -18.06 5.36
CA PHE A 101 17.98 -19.08 6.25
C PHE A 101 16.46 -19.05 6.17
N GLU A 102 15.80 -20.07 6.73
CA GLU A 102 14.34 -20.10 6.86
C GLU A 102 13.88 -19.23 8.05
N PRO A 103 13.19 -18.09 7.82
CA PRO A 103 12.72 -17.21 8.89
C PRO A 103 11.63 -17.88 9.72
N ASP A 104 11.59 -17.58 11.01
CA ASP A 104 10.45 -18.00 11.85
C ASP A 104 9.25 -17.07 11.65
N VAL A 105 9.52 -15.79 11.38
CA VAL A 105 8.49 -14.79 11.09
C VAL A 105 9.01 -13.74 10.10
N VAL A 106 8.10 -13.27 9.26
CA VAL A 106 8.30 -12.14 8.35
C VAL A 106 7.47 -10.95 8.84
N VAL A 107 8.13 -9.84 9.09
CA VAL A 107 7.52 -8.58 9.51
C VAL A 107 7.39 -7.64 8.31
N VAL A 108 6.18 -7.14 8.06
CA VAL A 108 5.88 -6.24 6.95
C VAL A 108 5.38 -4.91 7.51
N VAL A 109 6.10 -3.83 7.17
CA VAL A 109 5.74 -2.46 7.54
C VAL A 109 5.18 -1.74 6.32
N GLY A 110 4.08 -1.02 6.49
CA GLY A 110 3.46 -0.25 5.42
C GLY A 110 2.35 0.66 5.92
N THR A 111 1.83 1.50 5.03
CA THR A 111 0.71 2.38 5.37
C THR A 111 -0.58 1.58 5.53
N ALA A 112 -1.53 2.10 6.31
CA ALA A 112 -2.81 1.45 6.56
C ALA A 112 -3.54 1.05 5.26
N SER A 113 -3.51 1.91 4.24
CA SER A 113 -4.14 1.62 2.94
C SER A 113 -3.48 0.43 2.21
N LYS A 114 -2.15 0.31 2.24
CA LYS A 114 -1.44 -0.79 1.58
C LYS A 114 -1.61 -2.10 2.33
N LEU A 115 -1.51 -2.06 3.66
CA LEU A 115 -1.69 -3.24 4.48
C LEU A 115 -3.16 -3.69 4.59
N MET A 116 -4.13 -2.80 4.35
CA MET A 116 -5.52 -3.19 4.12
C MET A 116 -5.66 -4.07 2.86
N ARG A 117 -4.97 -3.73 1.75
CA ARG A 117 -4.96 -4.59 0.55
C ARG A 117 -4.37 -5.96 0.86
N VAL A 118 -3.29 -6.02 1.63
CA VAL A 118 -2.69 -7.27 2.11
C VAL A 118 -3.71 -8.09 2.90
N ALA A 119 -4.42 -7.48 3.84
CA ALA A 119 -5.45 -8.14 4.64
C ALA A 119 -6.59 -8.71 3.78
N ALA A 120 -7.07 -7.93 2.80
CA ALA A 120 -8.12 -8.36 1.89
C ALA A 120 -7.68 -9.56 1.03
N THR A 121 -6.46 -9.52 0.50
CA THR A 121 -5.91 -10.66 -0.26
C THR A 121 -5.71 -11.88 0.62
N LEU A 122 -5.16 -11.71 1.82
CA LEU A 122 -4.98 -12.79 2.78
C LEU A 122 -6.32 -13.44 3.15
N SER A 123 -7.36 -12.64 3.40
CA SER A 123 -8.69 -13.15 3.72
C SER A 123 -9.25 -14.02 2.59
N LYS A 124 -9.03 -13.64 1.34
CA LYS A 124 -9.46 -14.38 0.17
C LYS A 124 -8.68 -15.68 -0.03
N VAL A 125 -7.35 -15.63 0.13
CA VAL A 125 -6.47 -16.82 0.05
C VAL A 125 -6.87 -17.84 1.12
N LYS A 126 -7.15 -17.38 2.34
CA LYS A 126 -7.55 -18.24 3.46
C LYS A 126 -9.03 -18.63 3.46
N GLY A 127 -9.88 -17.90 2.72
CA GLY A 127 -11.32 -18.05 2.78
C GLY A 127 -11.93 -17.67 4.14
N ASP A 128 -11.25 -16.85 4.93
CA ASP A 128 -11.64 -16.48 6.30
C ASP A 128 -11.26 -15.03 6.63
N MET A 129 -11.82 -14.46 7.70
CA MET A 129 -11.48 -13.11 8.16
C MET A 129 -10.07 -13.05 8.76
N VAL A 130 -9.38 -11.93 8.53
CA VAL A 130 -8.14 -11.63 9.25
C VAL A 130 -8.49 -11.17 10.66
N ASN A 131 -8.12 -11.97 11.65
CA ASN A 131 -8.28 -11.63 13.06
C ASN A 131 -6.99 -11.03 13.61
N ALA A 132 -7.08 -9.92 14.35
CA ALA A 132 -5.93 -9.27 14.96
C ALA A 132 -6.06 -9.24 16.49
N LYS A 133 -4.98 -9.60 17.19
CA LYS A 133 -4.81 -9.51 18.63
C LYS A 133 -3.79 -8.42 18.96
N PHE A 134 -4.25 -7.33 19.55
CA PHE A 134 -3.37 -6.25 19.97
C PHE A 134 -3.93 -5.53 21.21
N LYS A 135 -3.03 -4.93 21.98
CA LYS A 135 -3.32 -4.04 23.11
C LYS A 135 -2.68 -2.65 22.94
N GLY A 136 -1.93 -2.44 21.86
CA GLY A 136 -1.22 -1.18 21.60
C GLY A 136 0.11 -1.06 22.36
N GLU A 137 0.58 -2.18 22.91
CA GLU A 137 1.85 -2.34 23.60
C GLU A 137 2.53 -3.60 23.06
N PHE A 138 3.86 -3.71 23.20
CA PHE A 138 4.60 -4.84 22.60
C PHE A 138 4.34 -4.97 21.09
N ALA A 139 4.16 -3.85 20.38
CA ALA A 139 3.69 -3.86 18.99
C ALA A 139 4.51 -4.73 18.04
N VAL A 140 5.75 -4.33 17.75
CA VAL A 140 6.56 -5.07 16.77
C VAL A 140 7.07 -6.38 17.38
N CYS A 141 7.57 -6.36 18.62
CA CYS A 141 8.13 -7.54 19.29
C CYS A 141 7.07 -8.58 19.65
N GLY A 142 5.98 -8.17 20.27
CA GLY A 142 4.95 -9.06 20.75
C GLY A 142 3.89 -9.36 19.70
N GLU A 143 3.17 -8.33 19.26
CA GLU A 143 1.99 -8.48 18.41
C GLU A 143 2.36 -8.96 17.00
N CYS A 144 3.45 -8.47 16.41
CA CYS A 144 3.84 -8.82 15.04
C CYS A 144 5.07 -9.76 14.92
N THR A 145 5.64 -10.24 16.02
CA THR A 145 6.72 -11.23 15.97
C THR A 145 6.37 -12.43 16.83
N THR A 146 6.19 -12.24 18.13
CA THR A 146 5.88 -13.33 19.07
C THR A 146 4.54 -14.02 18.82
N ILE A 147 3.43 -13.29 18.66
CA ILE A 147 2.12 -13.91 18.39
C ILE A 147 2.17 -14.77 17.12
N PRO A 148 2.71 -14.27 15.98
CA PRO A 148 2.89 -15.11 14.79
C PRO A 148 3.69 -16.38 15.01
N VAL A 149 4.79 -16.31 15.75
CA VAL A 149 5.63 -17.49 16.05
C VAL A 149 4.87 -18.48 16.94
N MET A 150 4.22 -18.02 18.00
CA MET A 150 3.56 -18.89 18.97
C MET A 150 2.28 -19.53 18.44
N GLU A 151 1.47 -18.76 17.70
CA GLU A 151 0.14 -19.21 17.26
C GLU A 151 0.15 -19.76 15.83
N ASN A 152 1.28 -19.66 15.12
CA ASN A 152 1.40 -19.95 13.70
C ASN A 152 0.29 -19.27 12.87
N LYS A 153 -0.01 -18.02 13.21
CA LYS A 153 -1.08 -17.22 12.59
C LYS A 153 -0.60 -15.80 12.31
N VAL A 154 -1.05 -15.24 11.19
CA VAL A 154 -0.77 -13.84 10.86
C VAL A 154 -1.40 -12.94 11.92
N ASN A 155 -0.69 -11.88 12.32
CA ASN A 155 -1.24 -10.87 13.22
C ASN A 155 -0.85 -9.45 12.79
N LEU A 156 -1.67 -8.47 13.19
CA LEU A 156 -1.48 -7.05 12.86
C LEU A 156 -1.38 -6.22 14.15
N SER A 157 -0.55 -5.17 14.08
CA SER A 157 -0.38 -4.17 15.14
C SER A 157 -0.59 -2.77 14.61
N LEU A 158 -1.22 -1.92 15.43
CA LEU A 158 -1.34 -0.48 15.20
C LEU A 158 -0.11 0.33 15.67
N LEU A 159 0.96 -0.36 16.08
CA LEU A 159 2.16 0.18 16.70
C LEU A 159 1.93 0.77 18.10
N CYS A 160 2.97 0.68 18.93
CA CYS A 160 2.99 1.31 20.25
C CYS A 160 3.70 2.66 20.18
N SER A 161 3.48 3.50 21.20
CA SER A 161 4.13 4.82 21.31
C SER A 161 5.65 4.74 21.23
N GLY A 162 6.26 3.69 21.79
CA GLY A 162 7.70 3.48 21.76
C GLY A 162 8.25 3.29 20.34
N ALA A 163 7.56 2.51 19.50
CA ALA A 163 7.97 2.31 18.11
C ALA A 163 7.91 3.62 17.32
N ARG A 164 6.86 4.42 17.53
CA ARG A 164 6.70 5.73 16.86
C ARG A 164 7.73 6.76 17.33
N MET A 165 7.97 6.83 18.63
CA MET A 165 8.85 7.84 19.24
C MET A 165 10.34 7.56 19.02
N PHE A 166 10.76 6.30 19.07
CA PHE A 166 12.18 5.93 19.10
C PHE A 166 12.66 5.19 17.86
N SER A 167 11.76 4.79 16.95
CA SER A 167 12.12 3.92 15.82
C SER A 167 11.56 4.37 14.49
N ASP A 168 11.25 5.66 14.34
CA ASP A 168 10.85 6.33 13.09
C ASP A 168 9.67 5.68 12.35
N TYR A 169 8.73 5.08 13.08
CA TYR A 169 7.48 4.63 12.47
C TYR A 169 6.51 5.81 12.32
N ARG A 170 5.96 6.00 11.12
CA ARG A 170 5.08 7.12 10.78
C ARG A 170 3.66 6.90 11.26
N ASN A 171 2.92 7.98 11.52
CA ASN A 171 1.56 7.95 12.05
C ASN A 171 0.57 7.11 11.23
N ASP A 172 0.76 7.02 9.92
CA ASP A 172 -0.07 6.27 8.98
C ASP A 172 0.42 4.84 8.72
N GLU A 173 1.56 4.43 9.31
CA GLU A 173 2.08 3.07 9.22
C GLU A 173 1.44 2.15 10.27
N ILE A 174 1.24 0.90 9.85
CA ILE A 174 0.90 -0.26 10.68
C ILE A 174 1.84 -1.41 10.32
N VAL A 175 1.75 -2.53 11.07
CA VAL A 175 2.66 -3.67 10.89
C VAL A 175 1.87 -4.96 10.82
N PHE A 176 2.28 -5.85 9.94
CA PHE A 176 1.87 -7.25 9.92
C PHE A 176 3.05 -8.16 10.30
N GLY A 177 2.76 -9.23 11.01
CA GLY A 177 3.65 -10.35 11.24
C GLY A 177 3.08 -11.62 10.62
N PHE A 178 3.88 -12.32 9.84
CA PHE A 178 3.51 -13.55 9.14
C PHE A 178 4.42 -14.70 9.55
N PRO A 179 3.87 -15.88 9.91
CA PRO A 179 4.64 -17.11 9.76
C PRO A 179 5.15 -17.24 8.32
N MET A 180 6.35 -17.78 8.12
CA MET A 180 6.98 -17.83 6.80
C MET A 180 6.09 -18.56 5.78
N GLU A 181 5.50 -19.69 6.14
CA GLU A 181 4.59 -20.46 5.27
C GLU A 181 3.41 -19.60 4.77
N ALA A 182 2.75 -18.86 5.67
CA ALA A 182 1.63 -17.99 5.32
C ALA A 182 2.06 -16.84 4.41
N PHE A 183 3.27 -16.31 4.57
CA PHE A 183 3.82 -15.29 3.68
C PHE A 183 4.08 -15.83 2.28
N VAL A 184 4.65 -17.04 2.17
CA VAL A 184 4.89 -17.72 0.88
C VAL A 184 3.56 -17.96 0.18
N GLU A 185 2.62 -18.59 0.86
CA GLU A 185 1.30 -18.92 0.31
C GLU A 185 0.59 -17.67 -0.23
N LEU A 186 0.52 -16.60 0.58
CA LEU A 186 -0.06 -15.33 0.15
C LEU A 186 0.63 -14.78 -1.10
N THR A 187 1.96 -14.80 -1.14
CA THR A 187 2.75 -14.23 -2.24
C THR A 187 2.60 -15.06 -3.52
N GLU A 188 2.59 -16.39 -3.41
CA GLU A 188 2.43 -17.29 -4.56
C GLU A 188 1.02 -17.18 -5.18
N SER A 189 -0.01 -17.03 -4.35
CA SER A 189 -1.39 -16.80 -4.80
C SER A 189 -1.58 -15.49 -5.58
N LEU A 190 -0.65 -14.53 -5.50
CA LEU A 190 -0.73 -13.28 -6.29
C LEU A 190 -0.56 -13.50 -7.80
N LYS A 191 -0.24 -14.72 -8.25
CA LYS A 191 -0.20 -15.08 -9.68
C LYS A 191 -1.58 -15.46 -10.21
N GLU A 192 -2.53 -15.75 -9.32
CA GLU A 192 -3.87 -16.20 -9.70
C GLU A 192 -4.79 -15.02 -9.98
N GLU A 193 -5.33 -14.97 -11.19
CA GLU A 193 -6.25 -13.91 -11.61
C GLU A 193 -7.51 -13.86 -10.73
N SER A 194 -7.97 -15.02 -10.25
CA SER A 194 -9.09 -15.12 -9.31
C SER A 194 -8.81 -14.39 -8.01
N ILE A 195 -7.56 -14.35 -7.53
CA ILE A 195 -7.11 -13.67 -6.32
C ILE A 195 -6.89 -12.18 -6.59
N THR A 196 -6.26 -11.84 -7.72
CA THR A 196 -5.88 -10.47 -8.07
C THR A 196 -6.99 -9.62 -8.67
N LYS A 197 -8.08 -10.22 -9.19
CA LYS A 197 -9.31 -9.51 -9.59
C LYS A 197 -9.86 -8.70 -8.40
N ALA A 198 -10.32 -7.48 -8.68
CA ALA A 198 -10.51 -6.40 -7.72
C ALA A 198 -11.02 -6.87 -6.33
N LEU A 199 -10.25 -6.55 -5.29
CA LEU A 199 -10.46 -6.96 -3.89
C LEU A 199 -11.71 -6.32 -3.25
N CYS A 200 -12.23 -5.26 -3.87
CA CYS A 200 -13.60 -4.80 -3.69
C CYS A 200 -14.18 -4.65 -5.09
N GLY A 201 -15.44 -5.05 -5.30
CA GLY A 201 -16.15 -4.95 -6.59
C GLY A 201 -16.48 -3.51 -6.99
N CYS A 202 -15.53 -2.60 -6.81
CA CYS A 202 -15.66 -1.20 -7.11
C CYS A 202 -14.59 -0.83 -8.13
N LEU A 203 -15.10 -0.52 -9.34
CA LEU A 203 -14.48 0.23 -10.42
C LEU A 203 -13.72 -0.62 -11.47
N MET A 204 -14.19 -0.53 -12.72
CA MET A 204 -13.62 -1.03 -13.98
C MET A 204 -13.71 -2.54 -14.31
N ASP A 205 -13.84 -3.45 -13.36
CA ASP A 205 -14.02 -4.90 -13.66
C ASP A 205 -15.47 -5.29 -14.02
N ASP A 206 -16.47 -4.52 -13.57
CA ASP A 206 -17.89 -4.71 -13.95
C ASP A 206 -18.23 -4.21 -15.37
N LEU A 207 -17.28 -3.55 -16.03
CA LEU A 207 -17.52 -2.94 -17.32
C LEU A 207 -17.58 -4.00 -18.41
N PRO A 208 -18.57 -3.95 -19.32
CA PRO A 208 -18.62 -4.88 -20.45
C PRO A 208 -17.33 -4.81 -21.27
N ALA A 209 -16.81 -5.97 -21.71
CA ALA A 209 -15.56 -6.06 -22.49
C ALA A 209 -15.50 -5.05 -23.65
N ARG A 210 -16.59 -4.92 -24.41
CA ARG A 210 -16.69 -3.94 -25.52
C ARG A 210 -16.44 -2.49 -25.11
N LEU A 211 -16.87 -2.08 -23.92
CA LEU A 211 -16.62 -0.73 -23.42
C LEU A 211 -15.15 -0.57 -23.05
N VAL A 212 -14.56 -1.58 -22.43
CA VAL A 212 -13.12 -1.62 -22.13
C VAL A 212 -12.32 -1.51 -23.43
N ASP A 213 -12.62 -2.33 -24.43
CA ASP A 213 -11.95 -2.34 -25.73
C ASP A 213 -12.05 -0.97 -26.43
N ALA A 214 -13.22 -0.32 -26.38
CA ALA A 214 -13.41 1.02 -26.94
C ALA A 214 -12.52 2.07 -26.26
N ILE A 215 -12.40 2.03 -24.93
CA ILE A 215 -11.55 2.95 -24.17
C ILE A 215 -10.06 2.66 -24.42
N LEU A 216 -9.67 1.38 -24.52
CA LEU A 216 -8.29 1.01 -24.85
C LEU A 216 -7.90 1.46 -26.26
N ALA A 217 -8.82 1.38 -27.23
CA ALA A 217 -8.60 1.86 -28.60
C ALA A 217 -8.37 3.39 -28.68
N LEU A 218 -8.79 4.15 -27.66
CA LEU A 218 -8.53 5.59 -27.54
C LEU A 218 -7.14 5.91 -26.96
N GLY A 219 -6.31 4.91 -26.66
CA GLY A 219 -4.97 5.11 -26.12
C GLY A 219 -4.90 5.13 -24.59
N PHE A 220 -5.97 4.71 -23.91
CA PHE A 220 -5.95 4.47 -22.48
C PHE A 220 -5.48 3.04 -22.16
N THR A 221 -5.04 2.84 -20.93
CA THR A 221 -4.75 1.57 -20.29
C THR A 221 -5.66 1.40 -19.08
N LYS A 222 -5.99 0.16 -18.72
CA LYS A 222 -6.88 -0.14 -17.59
C LYS A 222 -6.07 -0.20 -16.29
N GLY A 223 -6.38 0.68 -15.34
CA GLY A 223 -5.95 0.58 -13.95
C GLY A 223 -6.99 -0.12 -13.08
N THR A 224 -6.74 -0.19 -11.77
CA THR A 224 -7.63 -0.85 -10.81
C THR A 224 -8.94 -0.08 -10.61
N ASP A 225 -8.90 1.25 -10.60
CA ASP A 225 -10.02 2.14 -10.26
C ASP A 225 -10.39 3.12 -11.38
N HIS A 226 -9.52 3.27 -12.38
CA HIS A 226 -9.70 4.18 -13.51
C HIS A 226 -8.90 3.74 -14.74
N PHE A 227 -9.14 4.40 -15.87
CA PHE A 227 -8.31 4.27 -17.07
C PHE A 227 -7.26 5.38 -17.12
N ILE A 228 -6.06 5.08 -17.61
CA ILE A 228 -4.95 6.05 -17.70
C ILE A 228 -4.41 6.07 -19.13
N GLY A 229 -4.33 7.26 -19.74
CA GLY A 229 -3.73 7.46 -21.05
C GLY A 229 -2.78 8.66 -21.04
N ARG A 230 -1.77 8.63 -21.91
CA ARG A 230 -0.85 9.76 -22.11
C ARG A 230 -1.18 10.45 -23.43
N PHE A 231 -1.49 11.74 -23.36
CA PHE A 231 -1.89 12.56 -24.49
C PHE A 231 -1.01 13.80 -24.53
N GLY A 232 -0.04 13.81 -25.44
CA GLY A 232 1.06 14.76 -25.42
C GLY A 232 1.92 14.61 -24.15
N ASP A 233 2.11 15.72 -23.43
CA ASP A 233 2.87 15.75 -22.17
C ASP A 233 2.01 15.50 -20.93
N GLU A 234 0.69 15.37 -21.09
CA GLU A 234 -0.24 15.19 -19.98
C GLU A 234 -0.64 13.73 -19.78
N ILE A 235 -0.88 13.39 -18.52
CA ILE A 235 -1.52 12.13 -18.12
C ILE A 235 -3.00 12.44 -17.90
N VAL A 236 -3.86 11.80 -18.69
CA VAL A 236 -5.31 11.89 -18.55
C VAL A 236 -5.82 10.64 -17.87
N ARG A 237 -6.56 10.81 -16.78
CA ARG A 237 -7.28 9.75 -16.08
C ARG A 237 -8.75 9.80 -16.47
N LEU A 238 -9.34 8.66 -16.79
CA LEU A 238 -10.74 8.53 -17.16
C LEU A 238 -11.46 7.68 -16.12
N TYR A 239 -12.45 8.29 -15.48
CA TYR A 239 -13.33 7.67 -14.50
C TYR A 239 -14.72 7.47 -15.10
N ILE A 240 -15.39 6.40 -14.66
CA ILE A 240 -16.76 6.09 -15.03
C ILE A 240 -17.58 6.09 -13.74
N PRO A 241 -18.12 7.25 -13.32
CA PRO A 241 -18.94 7.32 -12.12
C PRO A 241 -20.22 6.48 -12.30
N LYS A 242 -20.76 6.01 -11.16
CA LYS A 242 -22.09 5.39 -11.07
C LYS A 242 -22.98 6.31 -10.24
N ASP A 243 -24.21 6.52 -10.66
CA ASP A 243 -25.22 7.23 -9.87
C ASP A 243 -25.70 6.39 -8.67
N GLU A 244 -26.60 6.95 -7.86
CA GLU A 244 -27.19 6.26 -6.69
C GLU A 244 -27.88 4.93 -7.05
N SER A 245 -28.30 4.77 -8.31
CA SER A 245 -28.90 3.54 -8.84
C SER A 245 -27.88 2.56 -9.44
N GLY A 246 -26.59 2.89 -9.37
CA GLY A 246 -25.49 2.10 -9.94
C GLY A 246 -25.33 2.24 -11.46
N LYS A 247 -26.04 3.18 -12.10
CA LYS A 247 -25.96 3.39 -13.56
C LYS A 247 -24.86 4.39 -13.88
N SER A 248 -24.12 4.10 -14.94
CA SER A 248 -23.13 5.03 -15.50
C SER A 248 -23.68 5.69 -16.76
N SER A 249 -23.91 6.99 -16.71
CA SER A 249 -24.36 7.82 -17.83
C SER A 249 -23.40 8.97 -18.15
N SER A 250 -22.26 9.04 -17.46
CA SER A 250 -21.24 10.05 -17.69
C SER A 250 -19.84 9.45 -17.62
N VAL A 251 -18.88 10.19 -18.15
CA VAL A 251 -17.44 9.91 -18.08
C VAL A 251 -16.75 11.15 -17.54
N THR A 252 -15.80 10.98 -16.64
CA THR A 252 -15.04 12.10 -16.07
C THR A 252 -13.58 12.00 -16.46
N LEU A 253 -13.04 13.04 -17.10
CA LEU A 253 -11.63 13.16 -17.40
C LEU A 253 -10.94 14.00 -16.31
N HIS A 254 -9.78 13.55 -15.86
CA HIS A 254 -8.99 14.21 -14.84
C HIS A 254 -7.55 14.41 -15.33
N VAL A 255 -7.03 15.62 -15.18
CA VAL A 255 -5.63 15.95 -15.47
C VAL A 255 -4.99 16.59 -14.23
N PRO A 256 -4.06 15.89 -13.56
CA PRO A 256 -3.40 16.40 -12.37
C PRO A 256 -2.27 17.36 -12.74
N VAL A 257 -2.29 18.58 -12.20
CA VAL A 257 -1.24 19.59 -12.37
C VAL A 257 -0.45 19.74 -11.08
N LYS A 258 0.84 19.42 -11.12
CA LYS A 258 1.74 19.49 -9.95
C LYS A 258 2.38 20.86 -9.80
N PHE A 259 2.38 21.37 -8.58
CA PHE A 259 3.12 22.56 -8.15
C PHE A 259 4.31 22.19 -7.27
N LYS A 260 5.24 23.14 -7.08
CA LYS A 260 6.42 22.98 -6.21
C LYS A 260 6.03 22.69 -4.76
N ASP A 261 5.00 23.36 -4.26
CA ASP A 261 4.54 23.34 -2.87
C ASP A 261 3.03 23.65 -2.82
N ALA A 262 2.44 23.48 -1.64
CA ALA A 262 1.01 23.70 -1.42
C ALA A 262 0.61 25.19 -1.50
N GLU A 263 1.54 26.10 -1.20
CA GLU A 263 1.31 27.54 -1.28
C GLU A 263 1.15 27.99 -2.74
N ALA A 264 2.00 27.50 -3.64
CA ALA A 264 1.91 27.78 -5.07
C ALA A 264 0.63 27.19 -5.70
N ALA A 265 0.23 25.99 -5.27
CA ALA A 265 -1.06 25.42 -5.70
C ALA A 265 -2.23 26.30 -5.24
N LYS A 266 -2.23 26.75 -3.98
CA LYS A 266 -3.27 27.63 -3.45
C LYS A 266 -3.30 28.99 -4.14
N ALA A 267 -2.14 29.57 -4.46
CA ALA A 267 -2.06 30.84 -5.20
C ALA A 267 -2.64 30.74 -6.63
N SER A 268 -2.69 29.53 -7.20
CA SER A 268 -3.28 29.29 -8.52
C SER A 268 -4.82 29.13 -8.50
N GLU A 269 -5.43 29.12 -7.32
CA GLU A 269 -6.86 28.86 -7.13
C GLU A 269 -7.75 29.86 -7.89
N GLU A 270 -7.47 31.16 -7.80
CA GLU A 270 -8.23 32.19 -8.51
C GLU A 270 -8.22 31.97 -10.03
N VAL A 271 -7.08 31.53 -10.57
CA VAL A 271 -6.94 31.22 -11.99
C VAL A 271 -7.69 29.93 -12.35
N ALA A 272 -7.70 28.95 -11.45
CA ALA A 272 -8.44 27.70 -11.62
C ALA A 272 -9.95 27.96 -11.63
N THR A 273 -10.46 28.75 -10.68
CA THR A 273 -11.88 29.14 -10.61
C THR A 273 -12.34 29.83 -11.89
N ALA A 274 -11.52 30.73 -12.45
CA ALA A 274 -11.87 31.47 -13.66
C ALA A 274 -11.72 30.65 -14.97
N LEU A 275 -10.99 29.54 -14.97
CA LEU A 275 -10.73 28.73 -16.16
C LEU A 275 -11.54 27.43 -16.20
N PHE A 276 -11.90 26.87 -15.05
CA PHE A 276 -12.57 25.58 -14.93
C PHE A 276 -14.01 25.76 -14.45
N GLU A 277 -14.80 26.50 -15.23
CA GLU A 277 -16.25 26.65 -15.05
C GLU A 277 -17.00 25.52 -15.78
N GLU A 278 -18.30 25.33 -15.47
CA GLU A 278 -19.10 24.23 -16.02
C GLU A 278 -18.99 24.12 -17.55
N PRO A 279 -18.77 22.91 -18.11
CA PRO A 279 -18.85 21.59 -17.47
C PRO A 279 -17.54 21.10 -16.82
N MET A 280 -16.54 21.98 -16.68
CA MET A 280 -15.31 21.69 -15.95
C MET A 280 -15.44 22.03 -14.47
N ASN A 281 -14.56 21.43 -13.67
CA ASN A 281 -14.37 21.72 -12.26
C ASN A 281 -12.90 21.48 -11.91
N TYR A 282 -12.50 21.85 -10.69
CA TYR A 282 -11.17 21.56 -10.19
C TYR A 282 -11.19 21.12 -8.74
N ARG A 283 -10.13 20.45 -8.30
CA ARG A 283 -9.90 20.12 -6.90
C ARG A 283 -8.47 20.46 -6.50
N LEU A 284 -8.33 21.20 -5.41
CA LEU A 284 -7.05 21.42 -4.75
C LEU A 284 -6.75 20.27 -3.79
N ARG A 285 -5.52 19.75 -3.85
CA ARG A 285 -5.04 18.67 -2.98
C ARG A 285 -3.53 18.77 -2.79
N ASP A 286 -3.09 19.11 -1.58
CA ASP A 286 -1.68 19.33 -1.28
C ASP A 286 -1.04 20.34 -2.26
N ASN A 287 -0.02 19.94 -3.00
CA ASN A 287 0.61 20.71 -4.06
C ASN A 287 0.07 20.38 -5.47
N TRP A 288 -1.18 19.94 -5.58
CA TRP A 288 -1.82 19.58 -6.84
C TRP A 288 -3.11 20.36 -7.08
N VAL A 289 -3.35 20.67 -8.35
CA VAL A 289 -4.65 21.09 -8.87
C VAL A 289 -5.10 20.03 -9.86
N ASP A 290 -6.14 19.30 -9.52
CA ASP A 290 -6.76 18.30 -10.39
C ASP A 290 -7.83 19.01 -11.24
N ALA A 291 -7.59 19.18 -12.54
CA ALA A 291 -8.61 19.67 -13.48
C ALA A 291 -9.54 18.52 -13.86
N ILE A 292 -10.85 18.78 -13.89
CA ILE A 292 -11.90 17.77 -14.02
C ILE A 292 -12.85 18.21 -15.12
N LEU A 293 -13.13 17.34 -16.09
CA LEU A 293 -14.17 17.57 -17.11
C LEU A 293 -15.21 16.45 -17.01
N LEU A 294 -16.47 16.83 -16.79
CA LEU A 294 -17.60 15.90 -16.82
C LEU A 294 -18.21 15.86 -18.22
N ILE A 295 -18.24 14.66 -18.82
CA ILE A 295 -18.88 14.41 -20.11
C ILE A 295 -20.16 13.63 -19.84
N ASP A 296 -21.32 14.26 -20.02
CA ASP A 296 -22.61 13.58 -19.98
C ASP A 296 -22.84 12.83 -21.31
N LEU A 297 -23.14 11.54 -21.23
CA LEU A 297 -23.45 10.72 -22.40
C LEU A 297 -24.93 10.81 -22.78
N HIS A 298 -25.78 11.33 -21.88
CA HIS A 298 -27.24 11.39 -21.95
C HIS A 298 -27.93 10.03 -22.21
N GLU A 299 -27.18 8.93 -22.12
CA GLU A 299 -27.65 7.55 -22.21
C GLU A 299 -26.71 6.65 -21.38
N PRO A 300 -27.14 5.45 -20.97
CA PRO A 300 -26.26 4.52 -20.28
C PRO A 300 -25.01 4.24 -21.11
N ILE A 301 -23.84 4.24 -20.48
CA ILE A 301 -22.54 4.08 -21.15
C ILE A 301 -22.46 2.80 -22.00
N ARG A 302 -23.16 1.74 -21.57
CA ARG A 302 -23.28 0.49 -22.33
C ARG A 302 -23.90 0.71 -23.71
N ARG A 303 -24.90 1.58 -23.83
CA ARG A 303 -25.57 1.93 -25.08
C ARG A 303 -24.74 2.91 -25.91
N SER A 304 -24.08 3.86 -25.26
CA SER A 304 -23.18 4.80 -25.93
C SER A 304 -22.01 4.08 -26.61
N ALA A 305 -21.38 3.13 -25.90
CA ALA A 305 -20.28 2.32 -26.44
C ALA A 305 -20.67 1.36 -27.57
N MET A 306 -21.96 1.09 -27.80
CA MET A 306 -22.41 0.35 -28.99
C MET A 306 -22.31 1.18 -30.28
N LYS A 307 -22.07 2.49 -30.17
CA LYS A 307 -21.89 3.43 -31.28
C LYS A 307 -20.44 3.95 -31.26
N PRO A 308 -19.46 3.12 -31.67
CA PRO A 308 -18.03 3.39 -31.45
C PRO A 308 -17.57 4.72 -32.02
N GLU A 309 -18.01 5.11 -33.22
CA GLU A 309 -17.65 6.38 -33.84
C GLU A 309 -18.08 7.58 -33.00
N LYS A 310 -19.34 7.59 -32.53
CA LYS A 310 -19.88 8.68 -31.73
C LYS A 310 -19.25 8.74 -30.34
N PHE A 311 -19.05 7.58 -29.71
CA PHE A 311 -18.42 7.49 -28.40
C PHE A 311 -16.96 7.97 -28.46
N ASN A 312 -16.19 7.49 -29.43
CA ASN A 312 -14.79 7.87 -29.61
C ASN A 312 -14.63 9.36 -29.91
N ALA A 313 -15.47 9.91 -30.80
CA ALA A 313 -15.47 11.34 -31.10
C ALA A 313 -15.77 12.18 -29.85
N LEU A 314 -16.72 11.75 -29.03
CA LEU A 314 -17.10 12.44 -27.80
C LEU A 314 -15.95 12.48 -26.79
N ILE A 315 -15.29 11.34 -26.55
CA ILE A 315 -14.18 11.25 -25.60
C ILE A 315 -12.95 12.00 -26.12
N ASN A 316 -12.62 11.88 -27.42
CA ASN A 316 -11.51 12.62 -28.03
C ASN A 316 -11.71 14.14 -27.95
N ASN A 317 -12.91 14.62 -28.26
CA ASN A 317 -13.24 16.04 -28.09
C ASN A 317 -13.11 16.48 -26.61
N GLY A 318 -13.54 15.64 -25.67
CA GLY A 318 -13.34 15.89 -24.24
C GLY A 318 -11.86 15.99 -23.85
N ILE A 319 -11.01 15.12 -24.39
CA ILE A 319 -9.56 15.15 -24.17
C ILE A 319 -8.97 16.44 -24.72
N GLU A 320 -9.34 16.84 -25.95
CA GLU A 320 -8.87 18.10 -26.54
C GLU A 320 -9.27 19.31 -25.68
N VAL A 321 -10.53 19.35 -25.22
CA VAL A 321 -11.05 20.43 -24.38
C VAL A 321 -10.30 20.53 -23.05
N ILE A 322 -10.15 19.42 -22.31
CA ILE A 322 -9.47 19.46 -21.01
C ILE A 322 -7.99 19.82 -21.16
N LEU A 323 -7.31 19.32 -22.20
CA LEU A 323 -5.91 19.62 -22.45
C LEU A 323 -5.69 21.09 -22.83
N ASP A 324 -6.57 21.69 -23.63
CA ASP A 324 -6.48 23.12 -23.96
C ASP A 324 -6.62 24.00 -22.70
N HIS A 325 -7.60 23.70 -21.84
CA HIS A 325 -7.82 24.44 -20.59
C HIS A 325 -6.67 24.25 -19.61
N VAL A 326 -6.16 23.03 -19.46
CA VAL A 326 -4.97 22.75 -18.64
C VAL A 326 -3.75 23.48 -19.20
N GLY A 327 -3.57 23.51 -20.52
CA GLY A 327 -2.50 24.27 -21.17
C GLY A 327 -2.59 25.78 -20.88
N LYS A 328 -3.79 26.35 -20.95
CA LYS A 328 -4.06 27.76 -20.56
C LYS A 328 -3.78 27.99 -19.08
N PHE A 329 -4.17 27.06 -18.21
CA PHE A 329 -3.95 27.13 -16.77
C PHE A 329 -2.45 27.12 -16.45
N LYS A 330 -1.68 26.14 -16.95
CA LYS A 330 -0.23 26.05 -16.73
C LYS A 330 0.50 27.31 -17.18
N ARG A 331 0.16 27.88 -18.35
CA ARG A 331 0.76 29.13 -18.84
C ARG A 331 0.55 30.34 -17.91
N LYS A 332 -0.53 30.35 -17.14
CA LYS A 332 -0.86 31.44 -16.21
C LYS A 332 -0.30 31.22 -14.80
N THR A 333 0.03 29.98 -14.42
CA THR A 333 0.29 29.61 -13.01
C THR A 333 1.67 28.99 -12.78
N ILE A 334 2.27 28.38 -13.80
CA ILE A 334 3.58 27.74 -13.73
C ILE A 334 4.54 28.54 -14.61
N ARG A 335 5.30 29.43 -13.97
CA ARG A 335 6.45 30.13 -14.57
C ARG A 335 7.75 29.47 -14.13
#